data_AF-A0A7X7VDH4-F1
#
_entry.id   AF-A0A7X7VDH4-F1
#
_cell.length_a   1.000
_cell.length_b   1.000
_cell.length_c   1.000
_cell.angle_alpha   90.00
_cell.angle_beta   90.00
_cell.angle_gamma   90.00
#
_symmetry.space_group_name_H-M   'P 1'
#
loop_
_entity.id
_entity.type
_entity.pdbx_description
1 polymer ?
#
loop_
_entity_poly.entity_id
_entity_poly.type
_entity_poly.pdbx_seq_one_letter_code
_entity_poly.pdbx_strand_id
1 'polypeptide(L)'
;AWIEALFAGADERSSWKALHEVTRDRGRNLLHDHLGFGEDDADGARPLAMTPDCADNPYFLRAYFAWKTGLPFGYHETDWGTLESPPRAGRFVAADRSDPSAGAAAVPVAAMERLLNRVKNSVHAGNGRTALRADGTDYYPLPLARRALRPGTVYADPYGHTYTLVRWVPQTRKSPGLLLGVDAQPDGTIGVKRFWKGNFLFTTEDVIGEPGFKAFRPIAVEAGRPRLLTNAEIARHPGYGDYSLAQERLPMGDFYAAMDRLINPEPLDAEAALEDLFRALHEQLLVRVDSVANGEAYMKAHPGAVIPMPSGKAVFQTLGQWEDYSTPNRDLRLLIAIDTVLEFPGKAAANPAAFEMDGKGTADEIRARLEARLRKRAGELTITYAGSDGSPRTLSVAEIFRRAEAFETGYNPNDSVEIRWGAPAGSAELATARRRAPASQVAKMKALQPWFRKRLRPAA
;
A
#
# COMPACT_ATOMS: atom_id res chain seq x y z
N ALA A 1 -6.47 -16.53 11.06
CA ALA A 1 -7.48 -16.61 12.13
C ALA A 1 -7.48 -15.33 12.97
N TRP A 2 -6.51 -15.09 13.86
CA TRP A 2 -6.55 -13.89 14.74
C TRP A 2 -6.55 -12.56 13.97
N ILE A 3 -5.64 -12.35 13.01
CA ILE A 3 -5.61 -11.12 12.19
C ILE A 3 -6.94 -10.89 11.45
N GLU A 4 -7.51 -11.94 10.89
CA GLU A 4 -8.79 -11.86 10.19
C GLU A 4 -9.95 -11.47 11.11
N ALA A 5 -9.98 -12.01 12.33
CA ALA A 5 -10.95 -11.64 13.36
C ALA A 5 -10.76 -10.19 13.82
N LEU A 6 -9.51 -9.77 14.03
CA LEU A 6 -9.16 -8.42 14.49
C LEU A 6 -9.68 -7.33 13.53
N PHE A 7 -9.70 -7.61 12.23
CA PHE A 7 -10.22 -6.71 11.20
C PHE A 7 -11.56 -7.16 10.60
N ALA A 8 -12.30 -8.04 11.29
CA ALA A 8 -13.57 -8.56 10.79
C ALA A 8 -14.58 -7.44 10.55
N GLY A 9 -15.28 -7.48 9.42
CA GLY A 9 -16.27 -6.46 9.04
C GLY A 9 -15.69 -5.12 8.59
N ALA A 10 -14.37 -4.91 8.65
CA ALA A 10 -13.74 -3.71 8.07
C ALA A 10 -13.75 -3.77 6.54
N ASP A 11 -13.80 -2.62 5.88
CA ASP A 11 -13.72 -2.44 4.43
C ASP A 11 -12.63 -1.41 4.08
N GLU A 12 -12.44 -1.11 2.79
CA GLU A 12 -11.39 -0.17 2.35
C GLU A 12 -11.56 1.30 2.80
N ARG A 13 -12.66 1.62 3.48
CA ARG A 13 -12.93 2.94 4.08
C ARG A 13 -12.65 2.95 5.57
N SER A 14 -12.40 1.77 6.16
CA SER A 14 -12.13 1.63 7.59
C SER A 14 -10.73 2.15 7.93
N SER A 15 -10.67 2.98 8.96
CA SER A 15 -9.45 3.60 9.46
C SER A 15 -9.54 3.83 10.97
N TRP A 16 -8.40 3.72 11.65
CA TRP A 16 -8.23 3.99 13.08
C TRP A 16 -7.03 4.90 13.30
N LYS A 17 -7.01 5.69 14.36
CA LYS A 17 -5.89 6.62 14.63
C LYS A 17 -4.64 5.91 15.13
N ALA A 18 -4.79 4.68 15.62
CA ALA A 18 -3.71 3.86 16.13
C ALA A 18 -4.07 2.38 16.17
N LEU A 19 -3.07 1.49 16.18
CA LEU A 19 -3.27 0.04 16.27
C LEU A 19 -3.93 -0.38 17.59
N HIS A 20 -3.69 0.35 18.66
CA HIS A 20 -4.35 0.06 19.94
C HIS A 20 -5.86 0.29 19.89
N GLU A 21 -6.40 1.19 19.04
CA GLU A 21 -7.86 1.31 18.89
C GLU A 21 -8.50 0.03 18.34
N VAL A 22 -7.78 -0.72 17.51
CA VAL A 22 -8.26 -2.00 16.96
C VAL A 22 -8.18 -3.12 18.00
N THR A 23 -7.09 -3.18 18.75
CA THR A 23 -6.86 -4.26 19.74
C THR A 23 -7.65 -4.08 21.03
N ARG A 24 -8.06 -2.85 21.36
CA ARG A 24 -8.96 -2.57 22.49
C ARG A 24 -10.43 -2.87 22.20
N ASP A 25 -10.81 -3.12 20.94
CA ASP A 25 -12.17 -3.54 20.61
C ASP A 25 -12.38 -5.01 20.99
N ARG A 26 -13.03 -5.24 22.14
CA ARG A 26 -13.38 -6.58 22.64
C ARG A 26 -14.22 -7.41 21.65
N GLY A 27 -14.99 -6.77 20.77
CA GLY A 27 -15.78 -7.45 19.75
C GLY A 27 -14.93 -8.00 18.59
N ARG A 28 -13.70 -7.50 18.42
CA ARG A 28 -12.77 -7.89 17.34
C ARG A 28 -11.59 -8.69 17.85
N ASN A 29 -11.04 -8.31 18.99
CA ASN A 29 -9.82 -8.89 19.52
C ASN A 29 -10.11 -10.11 20.40
N LEU A 30 -9.94 -11.30 19.84
CA LEU A 30 -10.06 -12.57 20.57
C LEU A 30 -9.06 -12.74 21.72
N LEU A 31 -8.02 -11.91 21.78
CA LEU A 31 -6.98 -11.89 22.83
C LEU A 31 -7.10 -10.67 23.77
N HIS A 32 -8.26 -10.00 23.73
CA HIS A 32 -8.54 -8.85 24.60
C HIS A 32 -8.38 -9.25 26.07
N ASP A 33 -7.50 -8.53 26.76
CA ASP A 33 -7.12 -8.71 28.16
C ASP A 33 -6.79 -10.17 28.52
N HIS A 34 -6.23 -10.93 27.57
CA HIS A 34 -5.95 -12.36 27.76
C HIS A 34 -5.02 -12.66 28.95
N LEU A 35 -4.15 -11.70 29.32
CA LEU A 35 -3.23 -11.84 30.45
C LEU A 35 -3.80 -11.28 31.77
N GLY A 36 -4.94 -10.59 31.73
CA GLY A 36 -5.59 -9.97 32.89
C GLY A 36 -4.85 -8.77 33.45
N PHE A 37 -4.07 -8.04 32.63
CA PHE A 37 -3.36 -6.83 33.09
C PHE A 37 -4.15 -5.54 32.83
N GLY A 38 -5.28 -5.59 32.14
CA GLY A 38 -6.03 -4.43 31.68
C GLY A 38 -5.29 -3.68 30.56
N GLU A 39 -4.40 -4.35 29.82
CA GLU A 39 -3.56 -3.76 28.78
C GLU A 39 -4.35 -3.35 27.53
N ASP A 40 -5.51 -3.98 27.30
CA ASP A 40 -6.41 -3.68 26.19
C ASP A 40 -7.63 -2.86 26.62
N ASP A 41 -7.70 -2.44 27.89
CA ASP A 41 -8.73 -1.53 28.36
C ASP A 41 -8.19 -0.10 28.33
N ALA A 42 -8.90 0.81 27.66
CA ALA A 42 -8.47 2.22 27.59
C ALA A 42 -8.37 2.87 29.00
N ASP A 43 -9.21 2.41 29.93
CA ASP A 43 -9.26 2.84 31.33
C ASP A 43 -8.49 1.92 32.28
N GLY A 44 -7.73 0.95 31.74
CA GLY A 44 -6.90 0.05 32.52
C GLY A 44 -5.80 0.80 33.28
N ALA A 45 -5.25 0.19 34.34
CA ALA A 45 -4.18 0.81 35.13
C ALA A 45 -2.92 1.10 34.29
N ARG A 46 -2.69 0.33 33.23
CA ARG A 46 -1.58 0.50 32.30
C ARG A 46 -1.96 0.04 30.89
N PRO A 47 -2.69 0.87 30.12
CA PRO A 47 -3.12 0.50 28.78
C PRO A 47 -1.92 0.44 27.83
N LEU A 48 -1.82 -0.61 27.03
CA LEU A 48 -0.76 -0.74 26.04
C LEU A 48 -1.00 0.23 24.89
N ALA A 49 -0.02 1.09 24.62
CA ALA A 49 -0.02 1.98 23.47
C ALA A 49 0.69 1.34 22.27
N MET A 50 0.02 1.29 21.13
CA MET A 50 0.57 0.77 19.87
C MET A 50 0.34 1.76 18.75
N THR A 51 1.41 2.38 18.26
CA THR A 51 1.43 3.37 17.16
C THR A 51 2.55 3.05 16.16
N PRO A 52 2.45 1.91 15.47
CA PRO A 52 3.41 1.53 14.44
C PRO A 52 3.32 2.46 13.22
N ASP A 53 4.37 2.48 12.42
CA ASP A 53 4.36 2.89 11.01
C ASP A 53 4.21 1.67 10.07
N CYS A 54 4.23 1.91 8.75
CA CYS A 54 4.06 0.83 7.78
C CYS A 54 5.10 -0.30 7.87
N ALA A 55 6.34 -0.04 8.29
CA ALA A 55 7.39 -1.05 8.32
C ALA A 55 7.33 -1.93 9.57
N ASP A 56 6.98 -1.35 10.72
CA ASP A 56 6.92 -2.07 11.99
C ASP A 56 5.52 -2.62 12.34
N ASN A 57 4.45 -2.19 11.66
CA ASN A 57 3.09 -2.72 11.90
C ASN A 57 2.97 -4.25 11.86
N PRO A 58 3.55 -4.98 10.88
CA PRO A 58 3.55 -6.44 10.91
C PRO A 58 4.24 -7.02 12.15
N TYR A 59 5.30 -6.36 12.64
CA TYR A 59 6.03 -6.77 13.83
C TYR A 59 5.25 -6.49 15.11
N PHE A 60 4.55 -5.36 15.19
CA PHE A 60 3.66 -5.05 16.32
C PHE A 60 2.55 -6.10 16.45
N LEU A 61 1.88 -6.41 15.34
CA LEU A 61 0.85 -7.46 15.29
C LEU A 61 1.41 -8.82 15.72
N ARG A 62 2.58 -9.21 15.20
CA ARG A 62 3.22 -10.48 15.56
C ARG A 62 3.69 -10.49 17.02
N ALA A 63 4.29 -9.41 17.52
CA ALA A 63 4.76 -9.28 18.89
C ALA A 63 3.61 -9.37 19.88
N TYR A 64 2.51 -8.66 19.61
CA TYR A 64 1.30 -8.72 20.42
C TYR A 64 0.75 -10.14 20.52
N PHE A 65 0.55 -10.80 19.37
CA PHE A 65 0.06 -12.18 19.35
C PHE A 65 1.00 -13.13 20.10
N ALA A 66 2.31 -12.99 19.87
CA ALA A 66 3.31 -13.85 20.49
C ALA A 66 3.40 -13.66 22.00
N TRP A 67 3.34 -12.42 22.48
CA TRP A 67 3.32 -12.08 23.90
C TRP A 67 2.10 -12.67 24.61
N LYS A 68 0.92 -12.48 24.03
CA LYS A 68 -0.35 -12.99 24.57
C LYS A 68 -0.41 -14.52 24.62
N THR A 69 0.19 -15.19 23.66
CA THR A 69 0.11 -16.66 23.53
C THR A 69 1.36 -17.39 24.02
N GLY A 70 2.36 -16.67 24.53
CA GLY A 70 3.63 -17.26 24.97
C GLY A 70 4.46 -17.87 23.84
N LEU A 71 4.39 -17.34 22.62
CA LEU A 71 5.22 -17.78 21.49
C LEU A 71 6.55 -17.00 21.44
N PRO A 72 7.61 -17.57 20.84
CA PRO A 72 8.87 -16.84 20.65
C PRO A 72 8.68 -15.68 19.66
N PHE A 73 9.33 -14.56 19.96
CA PHE A 73 9.39 -13.39 19.10
C PHE A 73 10.82 -12.85 19.02
N GLY A 74 11.15 -12.28 17.87
CA GLY A 74 12.38 -11.54 17.65
C GLY A 74 12.40 -10.95 16.25
N TYR A 75 13.38 -10.10 15.99
CA TYR A 75 13.58 -9.45 14.70
C TYR A 75 15.07 -9.21 14.46
N HIS A 76 15.47 -8.99 13.21
CA HIS A 76 16.82 -8.58 12.89
C HIS A 76 16.93 -7.06 12.77
N GLU A 77 18.03 -6.51 13.25
CA GLU A 77 18.51 -5.22 12.75
C GLU A 77 18.96 -5.40 11.30
N THR A 78 18.61 -4.47 10.40
CA THR A 78 18.98 -4.54 8.99
C THR A 78 19.72 -3.30 8.52
N ASP A 79 20.50 -3.43 7.45
CA ASP A 79 20.94 -2.26 6.70
C ASP A 79 19.87 -1.83 5.65
N TRP A 80 20.10 -0.70 4.99
CA TRP A 80 19.17 -0.17 3.98
C TRP A 80 19.29 -0.82 2.60
N GLY A 81 20.36 -1.59 2.35
CA GLY A 81 20.77 -2.02 1.02
C GLY A 81 21.12 -0.87 0.06
N THR A 82 21.46 -1.23 -1.17
CA THR A 82 21.65 -0.35 -2.32
C THR A 82 20.95 -0.96 -3.54
N LEU A 83 21.03 -0.30 -4.71
CA LEU A 83 20.52 -0.89 -5.96
C LEU A 83 21.29 -2.15 -6.36
N GLU A 84 22.54 -2.27 -5.93
CA GLU A 84 23.44 -3.38 -6.24
C GLU A 84 23.41 -4.49 -5.17
N SER A 85 23.05 -4.17 -3.93
CA SER A 85 23.00 -5.15 -2.84
C SER A 85 21.70 -5.05 -2.04
N PRO A 86 20.91 -6.15 -1.93
CA PRO A 86 19.69 -6.13 -1.14
C PRO A 86 20.02 -5.89 0.34
N PRO A 87 19.05 -5.36 1.13
CA PRO A 87 19.18 -5.23 2.57
C PRO A 87 19.68 -6.52 3.23
N ARG A 88 20.66 -6.41 4.13
CA ARG A 88 21.22 -7.56 4.86
C ARG A 88 20.74 -7.56 6.31
N ALA A 89 20.37 -8.76 6.77
CA ALA A 89 20.09 -9.00 8.17
C ALA A 89 21.40 -9.04 8.98
N GLY A 90 21.43 -8.25 10.04
CA GLY A 90 22.52 -8.18 11.01
C GLY A 90 22.19 -8.98 12.27
N ARG A 91 22.28 -8.33 13.44
CA ARG A 91 22.04 -8.97 14.73
C ARG A 91 20.57 -9.35 14.90
N PHE A 92 20.31 -10.58 15.33
CA PHE A 92 18.99 -11.00 15.79
C PHE A 92 18.74 -10.55 17.24
N VAL A 93 17.65 -9.83 17.45
CA VAL A 93 17.18 -9.36 18.75
C VAL A 93 15.96 -10.20 19.14
N ALA A 94 16.18 -11.16 20.04
CA ALA A 94 15.09 -11.94 20.63
C ALA A 94 14.36 -11.13 21.72
N ALA A 95 13.04 -11.30 21.81
CA ALA A 95 12.30 -10.86 22.99
C ALA A 95 12.72 -11.68 24.20
N ASP A 96 12.88 -10.99 25.32
CA ASP A 96 13.24 -11.62 26.58
C ASP A 96 12.07 -12.52 27.03
N ARG A 97 12.31 -13.82 27.14
CA ARG A 97 11.30 -14.77 27.61
C ARG A 97 11.62 -15.11 29.06
N SER A 98 10.62 -14.99 29.92
CA SER A 98 10.58 -15.84 31.10
C SER A 98 10.40 -17.30 30.62
N ASP A 99 11.22 -18.22 31.14
CA ASP A 99 11.27 -19.63 30.70
C ASP A 99 9.89 -20.30 30.88
N PRO A 100 9.24 -20.79 29.80
CA PRO A 100 7.94 -21.45 29.89
C PRO A 100 7.99 -22.74 30.71
N SER A 101 9.15 -23.39 30.82
CA SER A 101 9.31 -24.64 31.56
C SER A 101 9.36 -24.45 33.08
N ALA A 102 9.40 -23.20 33.56
CA ALA A 102 9.61 -22.87 34.97
C ALA A 102 8.42 -22.13 35.62
N GLY A 103 7.17 -22.34 35.16
CA GLY A 103 5.99 -21.71 35.77
C GLY A 103 6.07 -20.18 35.82
N ALA A 104 6.78 -19.58 34.86
CA ALA A 104 7.21 -18.21 34.97
C ALA A 104 6.05 -17.22 34.75
N ALA A 105 6.02 -16.14 35.54
CA ALA A 105 5.02 -15.09 35.44
C ALA A 105 4.95 -14.52 34.01
N ALA A 106 3.73 -14.16 33.59
CA ALA A 106 3.50 -13.50 32.32
C ALA A 106 4.33 -12.20 32.23
N VAL A 107 4.92 -11.95 31.05
CA VAL A 107 5.76 -10.76 30.82
C VAL A 107 4.91 -9.51 31.09
N PRO A 108 5.29 -8.62 32.03
CA PRO A 108 4.48 -7.45 32.36
C PRO A 108 4.33 -6.47 31.20
N VAL A 109 3.22 -5.71 31.17
CA VAL A 109 2.94 -4.68 30.15
C VAL A 109 4.13 -3.72 29.94
N ALA A 110 4.81 -3.34 31.03
CA ALA A 110 6.01 -2.49 30.99
C ALA A 110 7.13 -3.02 30.10
N ALA A 111 7.36 -4.34 30.13
CA ALA A 111 8.39 -4.99 29.33
C ALA A 111 7.96 -5.06 27.87
N MET A 112 6.67 -5.29 27.61
CA MET A 112 6.09 -5.25 26.27
C MET A 112 6.21 -3.86 25.63
N GLU A 113 5.89 -2.79 26.37
CA GLU A 113 6.06 -1.40 25.89
C GLU A 113 7.51 -1.12 25.50
N ARG A 114 8.48 -1.56 26.31
CA ARG A 114 9.91 -1.42 25.98
C ARG A 114 10.29 -2.21 24.74
N LEU A 115 9.74 -3.42 24.56
CA LEU A 115 9.96 -4.22 23.36
C LEU A 115 9.42 -3.52 22.11
N LEU A 116 8.17 -3.05 22.14
CA LEU A 116 7.55 -2.34 21.01
C LEU A 116 8.29 -1.05 20.67
N ASN A 117 8.71 -0.29 21.68
CA ASN A 117 9.55 0.89 21.45
C ASN A 117 10.90 0.52 20.81
N ARG A 118 11.49 -0.62 21.17
CA ARG A 118 12.72 -1.08 20.53
C ARG A 118 12.48 -1.49 19.08
N VAL A 119 11.41 -2.25 18.81
CA VAL A 119 10.99 -2.63 17.46
C VAL A 119 10.83 -1.38 16.59
N LYS A 120 10.06 -0.38 17.07
CA LYS A 120 9.81 0.89 16.37
C LYS A 120 11.08 1.67 16.04
N ASN A 121 12.10 1.59 16.89
CA ASN A 121 13.37 2.30 16.70
C ASN A 121 14.42 1.46 15.95
N SER A 122 14.11 0.23 15.53
CA SER A 122 15.08 -0.67 14.89
C SER A 122 14.59 -1.24 13.55
N VAL A 123 13.30 -1.54 13.42
CA VAL A 123 12.70 -2.04 12.19
C VAL A 123 12.49 -0.90 11.21
N HIS A 124 12.81 -1.13 9.95
CA HIS A 124 12.56 -0.19 8.87
C HIS A 124 12.28 -0.94 7.56
N ALA A 125 12.11 -0.20 6.46
CA ALA A 125 11.84 -0.75 5.13
C ALA A 125 12.82 -1.81 4.62
N GLY A 126 14.04 -1.91 5.18
CA GLY A 126 15.04 -2.92 4.82
C GLY A 126 14.61 -4.33 5.21
N ASN A 127 14.02 -4.47 6.40
CA ASN A 127 13.54 -5.73 6.95
C ASN A 127 12.63 -6.50 5.99
N GLY A 128 11.65 -5.82 5.39
CA GLY A 128 10.71 -6.43 4.45
C GLY A 128 11.31 -6.83 3.10
N ARG A 129 12.50 -6.33 2.75
CA ARG A 129 13.07 -6.41 1.38
C ARG A 129 14.43 -7.12 1.33
N THR A 130 14.84 -7.80 2.39
CA THR A 130 16.00 -8.72 2.34
C THR A 130 15.83 -9.74 1.21
N ALA A 131 16.95 -10.28 0.71
CA ALA A 131 16.93 -11.26 -0.38
C ALA A 131 16.03 -12.46 -0.07
N LEU A 132 15.20 -12.86 -1.04
CA LEU A 132 14.27 -13.98 -1.01
C LEU A 132 14.96 -15.31 -0.74
N ARG A 133 16.19 -15.46 -1.27
CA ARG A 133 17.02 -16.65 -1.09
C ARG A 133 17.80 -16.65 0.22
N ALA A 134 17.89 -15.53 0.93
CA ALA A 134 18.66 -15.46 2.16
C ALA A 134 17.97 -16.27 3.28
N ASP A 135 18.78 -17.08 3.96
CA ASP A 135 18.47 -17.56 5.30
C ASP A 135 18.82 -16.48 6.33
N GLY A 136 18.42 -16.67 7.59
CA GLY A 136 18.80 -15.76 8.67
C GLY A 136 18.18 -14.35 8.55
N THR A 137 17.02 -14.25 7.90
CA THR A 137 16.22 -13.02 7.78
C THR A 137 14.88 -13.20 8.49
N ASP A 138 14.17 -12.10 8.77
CA ASP A 138 12.86 -12.16 9.45
C ASP A 138 11.76 -12.80 8.61
N TYR A 139 11.91 -12.81 7.29
CA TYR A 139 10.88 -13.20 6.33
C TYR A 139 11.37 -14.27 5.35
N TYR A 140 10.43 -15.08 4.84
CA TYR A 140 10.63 -15.95 3.69
C TYR A 140 9.54 -15.70 2.63
N PRO A 141 9.83 -15.88 1.34
CA PRO A 141 8.87 -15.61 0.26
C PRO A 141 7.81 -16.70 0.13
N LEU A 142 6.60 -16.30 -0.26
CA LEU A 142 5.45 -17.17 -0.46
C LEU A 142 5.14 -17.36 -1.96
N PRO A 143 4.47 -18.47 -2.35
CA PRO A 143 3.91 -18.60 -3.68
C PRO A 143 2.69 -17.69 -3.85
N LEU A 144 2.40 -17.30 -5.08
CA LEU A 144 1.14 -16.63 -5.44
C LEU A 144 0.01 -17.66 -5.47
N ALA A 145 -0.52 -18.01 -4.30
CA ALA A 145 -1.64 -18.93 -4.15
C ALA A 145 -2.50 -18.53 -2.94
N ARG A 146 -3.83 -18.60 -3.07
CA ARG A 146 -4.77 -18.30 -1.96
C ARG A 146 -4.44 -19.03 -0.66
N ARG A 147 -4.01 -20.30 -0.76
CA ARG A 147 -3.66 -21.13 0.41
C ARG A 147 -2.44 -20.63 1.19
N ALA A 148 -1.52 -19.91 0.52
CA ALA A 148 -0.29 -19.40 1.12
C ALA A 148 -0.44 -17.93 1.55
N LEU A 149 -1.20 -17.14 0.79
CA LEU A 149 -1.49 -15.73 1.06
C LEU A 149 -2.61 -15.58 2.10
N ARG A 150 -2.36 -16.02 3.35
CA ARG A 150 -3.37 -15.99 4.42
C ARG A 150 -3.38 -14.65 5.15
N PRO A 151 -4.45 -14.31 5.90
CA PRO A 151 -4.41 -13.20 6.84
C PRO A 151 -3.22 -13.31 7.81
N GLY A 152 -2.39 -12.26 7.87
CA GLY A 152 -1.09 -12.22 8.55
C GLY A 152 0.12 -12.30 7.62
N THR A 153 -0.05 -12.65 6.34
CA THR A 153 0.98 -12.51 5.31
C THR A 153 1.39 -11.05 5.17
N VAL A 154 2.69 -10.78 5.05
CA VAL A 154 3.24 -9.45 4.84
C VAL A 154 3.47 -9.24 3.35
N TYR A 155 3.05 -8.10 2.81
CA TYR A 155 3.46 -7.63 1.50
C TYR A 155 4.45 -6.48 1.69
N ALA A 156 5.67 -6.63 1.18
CA ALA A 156 6.62 -5.52 1.11
C ALA A 156 6.67 -4.99 -0.32
N ASP A 157 6.33 -3.72 -0.50
CA ASP A 157 6.46 -3.07 -1.81
C ASP A 157 7.93 -2.75 -2.11
N PRO A 158 8.29 -2.40 -3.36
CA PRO A 158 9.66 -2.11 -3.75
C PRO A 158 10.28 -0.88 -3.05
N TYR A 159 9.45 -0.02 -2.46
CA TYR A 159 9.83 1.29 -1.91
C TYR A 159 9.78 1.34 -0.38
N GLY A 160 9.55 0.19 0.26
CA GLY A 160 9.61 0.04 1.71
C GLY A 160 8.28 0.14 2.43
N HIS A 161 7.18 0.38 1.74
CA HIS A 161 5.86 0.35 2.35
C HIS A 161 5.42 -1.11 2.50
N THR A 162 4.81 -1.44 3.65
CA THR A 162 4.32 -2.80 3.88
C THR A 162 2.85 -2.84 4.27
N TYR A 163 2.20 -3.94 3.90
CA TYR A 163 0.84 -4.27 4.27
C TYR A 163 0.81 -5.62 4.97
N THR A 164 -0.07 -5.79 5.95
CA THR A 164 -0.43 -7.12 6.46
C THR A 164 -1.77 -7.53 5.85
N LEU A 165 -1.83 -8.66 5.17
CA LEU A 165 -3.09 -9.18 4.62
C LEU A 165 -4.08 -9.47 5.76
N VAL A 166 -5.34 -9.08 5.59
CA VAL A 166 -6.38 -9.24 6.61
C VAL A 166 -7.52 -10.14 6.17
N ARG A 167 -7.90 -10.14 4.88
CA ARG A 167 -9.06 -10.92 4.41
C ARG A 167 -9.09 -11.14 2.91
N TRP A 168 -9.53 -12.33 2.51
CA TRP A 168 -10.05 -12.59 1.17
C TRP A 168 -11.57 -12.40 1.19
N VAL A 169 -12.09 -11.52 0.35
CA VAL A 169 -13.52 -11.40 0.08
C VAL A 169 -13.82 -12.21 -1.18
N PRO A 170 -14.71 -13.22 -1.12
CA PRO A 170 -15.01 -14.03 -2.28
C PRO A 170 -15.68 -13.19 -3.37
N GLN A 171 -15.34 -13.49 -4.62
CA GLN A 171 -16.06 -13.00 -5.78
C GLN A 171 -17.52 -13.45 -5.72
N THR A 172 -18.42 -12.60 -6.21
CA THR A 172 -19.81 -12.96 -6.47
C THR A 172 -20.13 -12.72 -7.93
N ARG A 173 -21.31 -13.17 -8.39
CA ARG A 173 -21.77 -12.87 -9.77
C ARG A 173 -21.86 -11.37 -10.07
N LYS A 174 -22.01 -10.52 -9.05
CA LYS A 174 -22.26 -9.07 -9.22
C LYS A 174 -21.06 -8.21 -8.83
N SER A 175 -20.01 -8.79 -8.27
CA SER A 175 -18.89 -8.01 -7.73
C SER A 175 -17.60 -8.82 -7.74
N PRO A 176 -16.47 -8.18 -8.11
CA PRO A 176 -15.17 -8.83 -8.03
C PRO A 176 -14.86 -9.26 -6.60
N GLY A 177 -14.05 -10.30 -6.47
CA GLY A 177 -13.42 -10.63 -5.20
C GLY A 177 -12.49 -9.51 -4.77
N LEU A 178 -12.09 -9.51 -3.50
CA LEU A 178 -11.13 -8.55 -2.98
C LEU A 178 -10.06 -9.28 -2.16
N LEU A 179 -8.83 -8.79 -2.24
CA LEU A 179 -7.82 -9.06 -1.24
C LEU A 179 -7.61 -7.77 -0.45
N LEU A 180 -7.83 -7.83 0.87
CA LEU A 180 -7.66 -6.69 1.76
C LEU A 180 -6.39 -6.85 2.58
N GLY A 181 -5.64 -5.76 2.71
CA GLY A 181 -4.54 -5.63 3.66
C GLY A 181 -4.69 -4.37 4.50
N VAL A 182 -3.93 -4.30 5.58
CA VAL A 182 -3.85 -3.14 6.45
C VAL A 182 -2.45 -2.55 6.41
N ASP A 183 -2.36 -1.24 6.23
CA ASP A 183 -1.14 -0.47 6.41
C ASP A 183 -1.23 0.41 7.65
N ALA A 184 -0.07 0.87 8.09
CA ALA A 184 0.05 1.90 9.10
C ALA A 184 0.80 3.10 8.53
N GLN A 185 0.48 4.29 9.00
CA GLN A 185 1.08 5.54 8.55
C GLN A 185 2.03 6.09 9.64
N PRO A 186 2.99 6.97 9.29
CA PRO A 186 3.93 7.54 10.27
C PRO A 186 3.25 8.30 11.43
N ASP A 187 2.03 8.78 11.23
CA ASP A 187 1.19 9.42 12.27
C ASP A 187 0.49 8.41 13.20
N GLY A 188 0.66 7.10 12.96
CA GLY A 188 0.05 6.00 13.68
C GLY A 188 -1.26 5.48 13.07
N THR A 189 -1.81 6.16 12.07
CA THR A 189 -3.09 5.79 11.47
C THR A 189 -3.02 4.40 10.85
N ILE A 190 -4.01 3.56 11.15
CA ILE A 190 -4.18 2.21 10.60
C ILE A 190 -5.29 2.23 9.57
N GLY A 191 -5.00 1.87 8.33
CA GLY A 191 -5.95 1.92 7.22
C GLY A 191 -6.13 0.57 6.54
N VAL A 192 -7.36 0.20 6.20
CA VAL A 192 -7.61 -0.96 5.34
C VAL A 192 -7.54 -0.53 3.88
N LYS A 193 -6.83 -1.31 3.07
CA LYS A 193 -6.63 -1.08 1.63
C LYS A 193 -6.94 -2.34 0.85
N ARG A 194 -7.65 -2.20 -0.27
CA ARG A 194 -7.76 -3.28 -1.26
C ARG A 194 -6.46 -3.43 -2.05
N PHE A 195 -6.19 -4.66 -2.47
CA PHE A 195 -5.17 -4.99 -3.43
C PHE A 195 -5.54 -4.46 -4.81
N TRP A 196 -4.67 -3.61 -5.36
CA TRP A 196 -4.63 -3.19 -6.75
C TRP A 196 -3.29 -2.49 -6.99
N LYS A 197 -2.94 -2.28 -8.27
CA LYS A 197 -1.63 -1.75 -8.72
C LYS A 197 -1.22 -0.44 -8.04
N GLY A 198 -2.16 0.43 -7.66
CA GLY A 198 -1.83 1.71 -7.00
C GLY A 198 -1.59 1.65 -5.48
N ASN A 199 -2.02 0.58 -4.81
CA ASN A 199 -1.72 0.36 -3.39
C ASN A 199 -0.56 -0.61 -3.22
N PHE A 200 -0.60 -1.74 -3.93
CA PHE A 200 0.37 -2.82 -3.82
C PHE A 200 1.32 -2.77 -5.02
N LEU A 201 2.17 -1.74 -5.05
CA LEU A 201 3.17 -1.56 -6.10
C LEU A 201 4.10 -2.77 -6.15
N PHE A 202 4.43 -3.24 -7.35
CA PHE A 202 5.32 -4.37 -7.58
C PHE A 202 6.21 -4.10 -8.78
N THR A 203 7.51 -4.24 -8.61
CA THR A 203 8.52 -4.28 -9.67
C THR A 203 9.75 -4.95 -9.08
N THR A 204 10.51 -5.67 -9.90
CA THR A 204 11.80 -6.25 -9.50
C THR A 204 12.98 -5.55 -10.19
N GLU A 205 12.70 -4.55 -11.01
CA GLU A 205 13.69 -3.80 -11.81
C GLU A 205 13.99 -2.44 -11.17
N ASP A 206 15.27 -2.06 -11.12
CA ASP A 206 15.76 -0.78 -10.58
C ASP A 206 15.26 -0.47 -9.15
N VAL A 207 15.18 -1.50 -8.29
CA VAL A 207 14.72 -1.37 -6.89
C VAL A 207 15.70 -1.95 -5.89
N ILE A 208 15.67 -1.40 -4.68
CA ILE A 208 16.49 -1.87 -3.56
C ILE A 208 15.80 -3.07 -2.91
N GLY A 209 16.50 -4.20 -2.84
CA GLY A 209 15.97 -5.41 -2.22
C GLY A 209 14.92 -6.12 -3.07
N GLU A 210 14.23 -7.09 -2.47
CA GLU A 210 13.30 -7.96 -3.19
C GLU A 210 11.88 -7.87 -2.61
N PRO A 211 10.91 -7.29 -3.35
CA PRO A 211 9.54 -7.10 -2.89
C PRO A 211 8.67 -8.36 -3.02
N GLY A 212 7.43 -8.26 -2.56
CA GLY A 212 6.40 -9.29 -2.73
C GLY A 212 5.81 -9.80 -1.42
N PHE A 213 4.99 -10.85 -1.54
CA PHE A 213 4.35 -11.53 -0.41
C PHE A 213 5.31 -12.44 0.33
N LYS A 214 5.30 -12.31 1.65
CA LYS A 214 6.23 -12.93 2.57
C LYS A 214 5.51 -13.40 3.82
N ALA A 215 6.04 -14.43 4.46
CA ALA A 215 5.65 -14.83 5.80
C ALA A 215 6.83 -14.66 6.74
N PHE A 216 6.51 -14.38 7.99
CA PHE A 216 7.49 -14.37 9.05
C PHE A 216 8.15 -15.74 9.22
N ARG A 217 9.47 -15.76 9.28
CA ARG A 217 10.25 -16.98 9.49
C ARG A 217 9.92 -17.58 10.86
N PRO A 218 9.58 -18.88 10.93
CA PRO A 218 9.32 -19.54 12.20
C PRO A 218 10.56 -19.54 13.08
N ILE A 219 10.35 -19.36 14.39
CA ILE A 219 11.40 -19.40 15.40
C ILE A 219 11.21 -20.69 16.20
N ALA A 220 12.14 -21.63 16.04
CA ALA A 220 12.26 -22.79 16.91
C ALA A 220 13.03 -22.42 18.18
N VAL A 221 12.75 -23.09 19.29
CA VAL A 221 13.55 -22.96 20.52
C VAL A 221 14.32 -24.26 20.72
N GLU A 222 15.64 -24.18 20.64
CA GLU A 222 16.55 -25.32 20.76
C GLU A 222 17.47 -25.08 21.94
N ALA A 223 17.47 -25.97 22.94
CA ALA A 223 18.24 -25.81 24.18
C ALA A 223 18.04 -24.42 24.83
N GLY A 224 16.80 -23.92 24.84
CA GLY A 224 16.45 -22.61 25.40
C GLY A 224 16.84 -21.41 24.54
N ARG A 225 17.42 -21.61 23.35
CA ARG A 225 17.83 -20.52 22.45
C ARG A 225 16.94 -20.44 21.21
N PRO A 226 16.46 -19.25 20.82
CA PRO A 226 15.69 -19.08 19.61
C PRO A 226 16.58 -19.24 18.36
N ARG A 227 16.11 -20.03 17.40
CA ARG A 227 16.72 -20.21 16.08
C ARG A 227 15.66 -20.09 15.00
N LEU A 228 15.91 -19.27 13.99
CA LEU A 228 15.01 -19.17 12.85
C LEU A 228 15.22 -20.33 11.89
N LEU A 229 14.13 -20.87 11.34
CA LEU A 229 14.22 -21.94 10.35
C LEU A 229 14.76 -21.44 9.00
N THR A 230 15.68 -22.18 8.41
CA THR A 230 16.16 -21.97 7.04
C THR A 230 15.06 -22.20 6.00
N ASN A 231 15.25 -21.69 4.79
CA ASN A 231 14.35 -21.90 3.66
C ASN A 231 14.19 -23.40 3.35
N ALA A 232 15.26 -24.20 3.48
CA ALA A 232 15.22 -25.65 3.28
C ALA A 232 14.40 -26.37 4.35
N GLU A 233 14.50 -25.96 5.62
CA GLU A 233 13.67 -26.48 6.71
C GLU A 233 12.20 -26.12 6.51
N ILE A 234 11.90 -24.88 6.13
CA ILE A 234 10.53 -24.41 5.88
C ILE A 234 9.88 -25.17 4.73
N ALA A 235 10.59 -25.35 3.61
CA ALA A 235 10.09 -26.05 2.44
C ALA A 235 9.72 -27.52 2.74
N ARG A 236 10.40 -28.15 3.70
CA ARG A 236 10.14 -29.54 4.11
C ARG A 236 9.11 -29.65 5.25
N HIS A 237 8.78 -28.53 5.91
CA HIS A 237 7.95 -28.55 7.10
C HIS A 237 6.46 -28.63 6.72
N PRO A 238 5.68 -29.62 7.20
CA PRO A 238 4.29 -29.83 6.79
C PRO A 238 3.35 -28.69 7.18
N GLY A 239 3.68 -27.95 8.25
CA GLY A 239 2.89 -26.80 8.73
C GLY A 239 3.29 -25.44 8.15
N TYR A 240 4.45 -25.34 7.47
CA TYR A 240 4.92 -24.06 6.91
C TYR A 240 5.00 -24.11 5.39
N GLY A 241 5.63 -25.15 4.81
CA GLY A 241 5.49 -25.75 3.46
C GLY A 241 5.49 -24.86 2.20
N ASP A 242 5.43 -23.55 2.35
CA ASP A 242 5.05 -22.59 1.32
C ASP A 242 6.25 -21.67 0.98
N TYR A 243 7.48 -22.15 1.14
CA TYR A 243 8.64 -21.41 0.61
C TYR A 243 8.60 -21.46 -0.92
N SER A 244 8.63 -20.29 -1.57
CA SER A 244 8.62 -20.21 -3.02
C SER A 244 9.36 -19.00 -3.54
N LEU A 245 10.10 -19.19 -4.63
CA LEU A 245 10.74 -18.10 -5.38
C LEU A 245 9.89 -17.65 -6.58
N ALA A 246 8.60 -17.96 -6.61
CA ALA A 246 7.71 -17.59 -7.73
C ALA A 246 7.63 -16.08 -8.02
N GLN A 247 8.01 -15.25 -7.05
CA GLN A 247 8.02 -13.79 -7.17
C GLN A 247 9.43 -13.25 -7.52
N GLU A 248 10.46 -14.08 -7.53
CA GLU A 248 11.83 -13.69 -7.86
C GLU A 248 11.91 -13.28 -9.32
N ARG A 249 12.27 -12.01 -9.58
CA ARG A 249 12.37 -11.43 -10.94
C ARG A 249 11.08 -11.57 -11.77
N LEU A 250 9.93 -11.70 -11.11
CA LEU A 250 8.66 -11.83 -11.79
C LEU A 250 8.33 -10.51 -12.50
N PRO A 251 8.03 -10.50 -13.81
CA PRO A 251 7.60 -9.29 -14.48
C PRO A 251 6.34 -8.69 -13.83
N MET A 252 6.28 -7.36 -13.81
CA MET A 252 5.16 -6.62 -13.18
C MET A 252 3.79 -7.08 -13.71
N GLY A 253 3.65 -7.25 -15.03
CA GLY A 253 2.41 -7.68 -15.66
C GLY A 253 1.98 -9.08 -15.21
N ASP A 254 2.93 -10.01 -15.10
CA ASP A 254 2.66 -11.40 -14.71
C ASP A 254 2.25 -11.51 -13.25
N PHE A 255 2.84 -10.69 -12.37
CA PHE A 255 2.43 -10.59 -10.97
C PHE A 255 0.96 -10.17 -10.83
N TYR A 256 0.55 -9.08 -11.49
CA TYR A 256 -0.83 -8.62 -11.42
C TYR A 256 -1.80 -9.58 -12.10
N ALA A 257 -1.44 -10.18 -13.24
CA ALA A 257 -2.27 -11.20 -13.89
C ALA A 257 -2.45 -12.46 -13.03
N ALA A 258 -1.42 -12.87 -12.28
CA ALA A 258 -1.54 -13.95 -11.29
C ALA A 258 -2.49 -13.56 -10.15
N MET A 259 -2.32 -12.37 -9.58
CA MET A 259 -3.17 -11.89 -8.49
C MET A 259 -4.63 -11.68 -8.92
N ASP A 260 -4.88 -11.17 -10.12
CA ASP A 260 -6.23 -11.01 -10.66
C ASP A 260 -6.97 -12.35 -10.76
N ARG A 261 -6.29 -13.40 -11.24
CA ARG A 261 -6.85 -14.77 -11.30
C ARG A 261 -7.12 -15.33 -9.91
N LEU A 262 -6.26 -15.03 -8.94
CA LEU A 262 -6.49 -15.42 -7.56
C LEU A 262 -7.64 -14.65 -6.93
N ILE A 263 -7.85 -13.38 -7.27
CA ILE A 263 -8.92 -12.56 -6.71
C ILE A 263 -10.27 -12.91 -7.37
N ASN A 264 -10.27 -13.09 -8.68
CA ASN A 264 -11.43 -13.36 -9.52
C ASN A 264 -11.27 -14.68 -10.29
N PRO A 265 -11.48 -15.83 -9.63
CA PRO A 265 -11.34 -17.14 -10.27
C PRO A 265 -12.48 -17.45 -11.24
N GLU A 266 -13.65 -16.84 -11.07
CA GLU A 266 -14.78 -16.97 -11.97
C GLU A 266 -14.80 -15.81 -12.97
N PRO A 267 -15.38 -16.00 -14.16
CA PRO A 267 -15.59 -14.91 -15.11
C PRO A 267 -16.35 -13.71 -14.50
N LEU A 268 -15.95 -12.48 -14.84
CA LEU A 268 -16.62 -11.24 -14.45
C LEU A 268 -17.40 -10.63 -15.62
N ASP A 269 -18.54 -10.00 -15.36
CA ASP A 269 -19.16 -9.11 -16.36
C ASP A 269 -18.19 -7.96 -16.70
N ALA A 270 -17.71 -7.93 -17.95
CA ALA A 270 -16.73 -6.96 -18.41
C ALA A 270 -17.25 -5.52 -18.36
N GLU A 271 -18.53 -5.29 -18.64
CA GLU A 271 -19.11 -3.94 -18.59
C GLU A 271 -19.28 -3.47 -17.15
N ALA A 272 -19.77 -4.33 -16.27
CA ALA A 272 -19.88 -4.01 -14.85
C ALA A 272 -18.50 -3.74 -14.23
N ALA A 273 -17.48 -4.52 -14.61
CA ALA A 273 -16.11 -4.30 -14.16
C ALA A 273 -15.54 -2.96 -14.67
N LEU A 274 -15.78 -2.59 -15.93
CA LEU A 274 -15.37 -1.29 -16.47
C LEU A 274 -16.06 -0.13 -15.74
N GLU A 275 -17.35 -0.24 -15.43
CA GLU A 275 -18.08 0.78 -14.67
C GLU A 275 -17.55 0.91 -13.23
N ASP A 276 -17.16 -0.20 -12.58
CA ASP A 276 -16.52 -0.16 -11.26
C ASP A 276 -15.18 0.57 -11.30
N LEU A 277 -14.36 0.33 -12.32
CA LEU A 277 -13.09 1.04 -12.52
C LEU A 277 -13.33 2.55 -12.72
N PHE A 278 -14.35 2.95 -13.48
CA PHE A 278 -14.71 4.36 -13.64
C PHE A 278 -15.18 4.99 -12.33
N ARG A 279 -15.99 4.28 -11.54
CA ARG A 279 -16.42 4.74 -10.21
C ARG A 279 -15.21 4.97 -9.30
N ALA A 280 -14.30 3.99 -9.22
CA ALA A 280 -13.10 4.10 -8.41
C ALA A 280 -12.18 5.25 -8.87
N LEU A 281 -12.00 5.41 -10.19
CA LEU A 281 -11.24 6.54 -10.75
C LEU A 281 -11.89 7.88 -10.41
N HIS A 282 -13.21 7.98 -10.54
CA HIS A 282 -13.94 9.23 -10.26
C HIS A 282 -13.85 9.62 -8.79
N GLU A 283 -13.96 8.66 -7.87
CA GLU A 283 -13.72 8.89 -6.44
C GLU A 283 -12.30 9.43 -6.17
N GLN A 284 -11.27 8.87 -6.82
CA GLN A 284 -9.89 9.38 -6.69
C GLN A 284 -9.73 10.80 -7.24
N LEU A 285 -10.42 11.12 -8.33
CA LEU A 285 -10.41 12.47 -8.90
C LEU A 285 -11.05 13.48 -7.94
N LEU A 286 -12.16 13.14 -7.30
CA LEU A 286 -12.80 14.00 -6.29
C LEU A 286 -11.89 14.23 -5.09
N VAL A 287 -11.24 13.19 -4.57
CA VAL A 287 -10.24 13.34 -3.49
C VAL A 287 -9.08 14.24 -3.92
N ARG A 288 -8.66 14.17 -5.19
CA ARG A 288 -7.63 15.08 -5.72
C ARG A 288 -8.12 16.52 -5.81
N VAL A 289 -9.39 16.77 -6.17
CA VAL A 289 -10.00 18.11 -6.14
C VAL A 289 -9.83 18.72 -4.74
N ASP A 290 -10.21 17.99 -3.70
CA ASP A 290 -10.08 18.46 -2.32
C ASP A 290 -8.61 18.70 -1.92
N SER A 291 -7.71 17.81 -2.33
CA SER A 291 -6.27 17.93 -2.04
C SER A 291 -5.64 19.16 -2.69
N VAL A 292 -5.99 19.43 -3.94
CA VAL A 292 -5.50 20.62 -4.65
C VAL A 292 -6.12 21.88 -4.04
N ALA A 293 -7.41 21.86 -3.73
CA ALA A 293 -8.11 22.95 -3.07
C ALA A 293 -7.50 23.29 -1.69
N ASN A 294 -7.08 22.28 -0.92
CA ASN A 294 -6.37 22.49 0.34
C ASN A 294 -5.05 23.26 0.15
N GLY A 295 -4.25 22.85 -0.85
CA GLY A 295 -3.02 23.58 -1.19
C GLY A 295 -3.30 25.02 -1.67
N GLU A 296 -4.33 25.24 -2.48
CA GLU A 296 -4.74 26.57 -2.92
C GLU A 296 -5.18 27.47 -1.75
N ALA A 297 -5.94 26.91 -0.79
CA ALA A 297 -6.36 27.62 0.41
C ALA A 297 -5.15 28.06 1.24
N TYR A 298 -4.15 27.19 1.42
CA TYR A 298 -2.91 27.53 2.10
C TYR A 298 -2.16 28.66 1.39
N MET A 299 -1.98 28.57 0.07
CA MET A 299 -1.26 29.58 -0.72
C MET A 299 -1.99 30.94 -0.73
N LYS A 300 -3.33 30.94 -0.65
CA LYS A 300 -4.13 32.16 -0.49
C LYS A 300 -3.95 32.80 0.89
N ALA A 301 -3.89 31.99 1.94
CA ALA A 301 -3.67 32.45 3.31
C ALA A 301 -2.22 32.91 3.56
N HIS A 302 -1.26 32.46 2.75
CA HIS A 302 0.16 32.81 2.86
C HIS A 302 0.72 33.39 1.55
N PRO A 303 0.31 34.63 1.17
CA PRO A 303 0.79 35.26 -0.06
C PRO A 303 2.32 35.36 -0.10
N GLY A 304 2.93 34.94 -1.21
CA GLY A 304 4.38 34.97 -1.41
C GLY A 304 5.15 33.80 -0.77
N ALA A 305 4.48 32.90 -0.05
CA ALA A 305 5.11 31.68 0.43
C ALA A 305 5.59 30.81 -0.76
N VAL A 306 6.73 30.14 -0.56
CA VAL A 306 7.24 29.12 -1.46
C VAL A 306 7.51 27.89 -0.62
N ILE A 307 6.75 26.83 -0.85
CA ILE A 307 6.95 25.55 -0.15
C ILE A 307 8.18 24.86 -0.75
N PRO A 308 9.23 24.57 0.03
CA PRO A 308 10.41 23.89 -0.49
C PRO A 308 10.09 22.47 -0.96
N MET A 309 10.49 22.13 -2.19
CA MET A 309 10.38 20.77 -2.72
C MET A 309 11.58 19.92 -2.27
N PRO A 310 11.34 18.74 -1.64
CA PRO A 310 12.38 17.74 -1.37
C PRO A 310 13.07 17.20 -2.64
N SER A 311 14.01 16.28 -2.49
CA SER A 311 14.73 15.68 -3.62
C SER A 311 14.63 14.16 -3.60
N GLY A 312 14.72 13.53 -4.78
CA GLY A 312 14.70 12.06 -4.91
C GLY A 312 13.45 11.43 -4.27
N LYS A 313 13.64 10.30 -3.57
CA LYS A 313 12.55 9.60 -2.86
C LYS A 313 11.84 10.42 -1.79
N ALA A 314 12.53 11.42 -1.21
CA ALA A 314 11.94 12.26 -0.16
C ALA A 314 10.73 13.06 -0.65
N VAL A 315 10.56 13.24 -1.97
CA VAL A 315 9.35 13.84 -2.56
C VAL A 315 8.08 13.05 -2.22
N PHE A 316 8.20 11.74 -1.96
CA PHE A 316 7.09 10.84 -1.64
C PHE A 316 7.02 10.43 -0.17
N GLN A 317 7.96 10.89 0.67
CA GLN A 317 8.20 10.35 2.02
C GLN A 317 8.43 11.44 3.09
N THR A 318 8.38 12.71 2.71
CA THR A 318 8.62 13.84 3.63
C THR A 318 7.38 14.11 4.49
N LEU A 319 7.55 14.82 5.60
CA LEU A 319 6.48 15.37 6.43
C LEU A 319 6.42 16.90 6.34
N GLY A 320 5.32 17.48 6.80
CA GLY A 320 5.11 18.94 6.85
C GLY A 320 4.53 19.50 5.56
N GLN A 321 4.71 20.79 5.32
CA GLN A 321 4.00 21.55 4.28
C GLN A 321 4.03 20.92 2.87
N TRP A 322 5.14 20.28 2.49
CA TRP A 322 5.20 19.57 1.22
C TRP A 322 4.21 18.40 1.20
N GLU A 323 4.18 17.56 2.23
CA GLU A 323 3.22 16.46 2.34
C GLU A 323 1.78 16.96 2.45
N ASP A 324 1.55 18.04 3.20
CA ASP A 324 0.22 18.58 3.45
C ASP A 324 -0.45 19.16 2.19
N TYR A 325 0.33 19.74 1.27
CA TYR A 325 -0.20 20.56 0.17
C TYR A 325 0.19 20.09 -1.24
N SER A 326 1.26 19.29 -1.38
CA SER A 326 1.61 18.64 -2.64
C SER A 326 0.78 17.36 -2.86
N THR A 327 0.83 16.79 -4.06
CA THR A 327 0.08 15.54 -4.38
C THR A 327 0.88 14.43 -5.08
N PRO A 328 2.22 14.27 -4.94
CA PRO A 328 2.99 13.35 -5.79
C PRO A 328 2.55 11.88 -5.66
N ASN A 329 2.31 11.40 -4.44
CA ASN A 329 1.80 10.04 -4.20
C ASN A 329 0.38 9.85 -4.78
N ARG A 330 -0.46 10.86 -4.67
CA ARG A 330 -1.86 10.82 -5.12
C ARG A 330 -1.95 10.89 -6.64
N ASP A 331 -1.15 11.74 -7.26
CA ASP A 331 -1.06 11.90 -8.71
C ASP A 331 -0.47 10.63 -9.34
N LEU A 332 0.52 9.99 -8.72
CA LEU A 332 1.03 8.69 -9.18
C LEU A 332 -0.06 7.61 -9.16
N ARG A 333 -0.83 7.51 -8.08
CA ARG A 333 -1.96 6.56 -7.98
C ARG A 333 -3.06 6.87 -9.00
N LEU A 334 -3.35 8.15 -9.22
CA LEU A 334 -4.32 8.59 -10.20
C LEU A 334 -3.90 8.20 -11.62
N LEU A 335 -2.62 8.39 -11.96
CA LEU A 335 -2.06 7.96 -13.24
C LEU A 335 -2.17 6.45 -13.44
N ILE A 336 -1.92 5.65 -12.39
CA ILE A 336 -2.13 4.19 -12.43
C ILE A 336 -3.61 3.85 -12.67
N ALA A 337 -4.53 4.57 -12.01
CA ALA A 337 -5.97 4.35 -12.20
C ALA A 337 -6.43 4.72 -13.61
N ILE A 338 -5.91 5.81 -14.18
CA ILE A 338 -6.13 6.21 -15.58
C ILE A 338 -5.67 5.09 -16.52
N ASP A 339 -4.43 4.62 -16.38
CA ASP A 339 -3.90 3.53 -17.21
C ASP A 339 -4.76 2.26 -17.07
N THR A 340 -5.16 1.92 -15.84
CA THR A 340 -5.99 0.73 -15.58
C THR A 340 -7.32 0.79 -16.32
N VAL A 341 -7.97 1.96 -16.38
CA VAL A 341 -9.22 2.15 -17.15
C VAL A 341 -8.94 2.06 -18.66
N LEU A 342 -7.89 2.72 -19.14
CA LEU A 342 -7.56 2.76 -20.58
C LEU A 342 -7.12 1.40 -21.13
N GLU A 343 -6.42 0.60 -20.34
CA GLU A 343 -5.92 -0.73 -20.72
C GLU A 343 -7.00 -1.82 -20.62
N PHE A 344 -8.06 -1.59 -19.84
CA PHE A 344 -9.07 -2.61 -19.53
C PHE A 344 -9.72 -3.25 -20.77
N PRO A 345 -10.15 -2.51 -21.82
CA PRO A 345 -10.72 -3.12 -23.03
C PRO A 345 -9.78 -4.14 -23.70
N GLY A 346 -8.49 -3.81 -23.80
CA GLY A 346 -7.48 -4.71 -24.37
C GLY A 346 -7.22 -5.92 -23.47
N LYS A 347 -7.17 -5.70 -22.16
CA LYS A 347 -7.01 -6.78 -21.16
C LYS A 347 -8.18 -7.78 -21.20
N ALA A 348 -9.42 -7.29 -21.29
CA ALA A 348 -10.60 -8.14 -21.36
C ALA A 348 -10.63 -8.96 -22.66
N ALA A 349 -10.31 -8.33 -23.79
CA ALA A 349 -10.24 -9.01 -25.09
C ALA A 349 -9.14 -10.08 -25.17
N ALA A 350 -7.99 -9.85 -24.51
CA ALA A 350 -6.89 -10.80 -24.48
C ALA A 350 -7.16 -12.02 -23.58
N ASN A 351 -8.13 -11.94 -22.66
CA ASN A 351 -8.49 -13.02 -21.75
C ASN A 351 -10.01 -13.20 -21.65
N PRO A 352 -10.67 -13.64 -22.74
CA PRO A 352 -12.12 -13.77 -22.78
C PRO A 352 -12.65 -14.82 -21.80
N ALA A 353 -11.82 -15.77 -21.35
CA ALA A 353 -12.22 -16.74 -20.33
C ALA A 353 -12.37 -16.13 -18.93
N ALA A 354 -11.77 -14.97 -18.65
CA ALA A 354 -11.91 -14.29 -17.36
C ALA A 354 -13.06 -13.27 -17.34
N PHE A 355 -13.74 -13.05 -18.47
CA PHE A 355 -14.80 -12.06 -18.57
C PHE A 355 -16.02 -12.62 -19.31
N GLU A 356 -17.18 -12.53 -18.67
CA GLU A 356 -18.46 -12.75 -19.34
C GLU A 356 -18.89 -11.46 -20.03
N MET A 357 -19.59 -11.61 -21.15
CA MET A 357 -20.33 -10.52 -21.76
C MET A 357 -21.63 -11.04 -22.33
N ASP A 358 -22.70 -10.26 -22.14
CA ASP A 358 -23.95 -10.48 -22.85
C ASP A 358 -23.72 -10.34 -24.35
N GLY A 359 -23.85 -11.45 -25.08
CA GLY A 359 -23.57 -11.55 -26.51
C GLY A 359 -22.19 -12.14 -26.81
N LYS A 360 -22.20 -13.33 -27.42
CA LYS A 360 -20.99 -13.97 -27.95
C LYS A 360 -20.42 -13.09 -29.07
N GLY A 361 -19.14 -12.73 -28.98
CA GLY A 361 -18.41 -11.98 -30.00
C GLY A 361 -16.93 -12.37 -30.00
N THR A 362 -16.24 -12.07 -31.10
CA THR A 362 -14.78 -12.20 -31.22
C THR A 362 -14.07 -11.21 -30.30
N ALA A 363 -12.82 -11.48 -29.92
CA ALA A 363 -12.03 -10.59 -29.05
C ALA A 363 -12.01 -9.12 -29.53
N ASP A 364 -11.98 -8.89 -30.84
CA ASP A 364 -12.01 -7.54 -31.42
C ASP A 364 -13.37 -6.85 -31.25
N GLU A 365 -14.48 -7.57 -31.40
CA GLU A 365 -15.82 -7.04 -31.12
C GLU A 365 -15.98 -6.71 -29.63
N ILE A 366 -15.42 -7.54 -28.75
CA ILE A 366 -15.38 -7.28 -27.31
C ILE A 366 -14.64 -5.99 -27.00
N ARG A 367 -13.42 -5.87 -27.53
CA ARG A 367 -12.59 -4.69 -27.38
C ARG A 367 -13.32 -3.45 -27.87
N ALA A 368 -13.88 -3.48 -29.08
CA ALA A 368 -14.57 -2.34 -29.69
C ALA A 368 -15.78 -1.88 -28.86
N ARG A 369 -16.54 -2.83 -28.30
CA ARG A 369 -17.69 -2.53 -27.43
C ARG A 369 -17.26 -1.85 -26.13
N LEU A 370 -16.26 -2.41 -25.45
CA LEU A 370 -15.73 -1.84 -24.21
C LEU A 370 -15.07 -0.48 -24.45
N GLU A 371 -14.35 -0.28 -25.56
CA GLU A 371 -13.79 1.01 -25.94
C GLU A 371 -14.88 2.06 -26.23
N ALA A 372 -15.98 1.67 -26.90
CA ALA A 372 -17.11 2.56 -27.12
C ALA A 372 -17.77 2.96 -25.79
N ARG A 373 -17.95 2.01 -24.87
CA ARG A 373 -18.46 2.27 -23.53
C ARG A 373 -17.55 3.20 -22.73
N LEU A 374 -16.24 2.95 -22.78
CA LEU A 374 -15.22 3.79 -22.15
C LEU A 374 -15.31 5.23 -22.65
N ARG A 375 -15.33 5.44 -23.98
CA ARG A 375 -15.43 6.78 -24.57
C ARG A 375 -16.70 7.51 -24.12
N LYS A 376 -17.83 6.81 -24.14
CA LYS A 376 -19.12 7.35 -23.67
C LYS A 376 -19.02 7.78 -22.20
N ARG A 377 -18.59 6.86 -21.33
CA ARG A 377 -18.55 7.09 -19.88
C ARG A 377 -17.57 8.20 -19.49
N ALA A 378 -16.42 8.25 -20.16
CA ALA A 378 -15.41 9.29 -19.97
C ALA A 378 -15.93 10.69 -20.37
N GLY A 379 -16.83 10.78 -21.35
CA GLY A 379 -17.48 12.04 -21.73
C GLY A 379 -18.58 12.49 -20.77
N GLU A 380 -19.28 11.56 -20.13
CA GLU A 380 -20.37 11.84 -19.19
C GLU A 380 -19.89 12.22 -17.80
N LEU A 381 -18.85 11.54 -17.29
CA LEU A 381 -18.32 11.79 -15.96
C LEU A 381 -17.47 13.05 -15.93
N THR A 382 -17.71 13.88 -14.92
CA THR A 382 -17.04 15.17 -14.75
C THR A 382 -16.59 15.40 -13.31
N ILE A 383 -15.60 16.26 -13.15
CA ILE A 383 -15.24 16.91 -11.88
C ILE A 383 -15.23 18.42 -12.08
N THR A 384 -15.40 19.14 -10.98
CA THR A 384 -15.34 20.60 -10.97
C THR A 384 -14.35 21.06 -9.91
N TYR A 385 -13.49 22.01 -10.25
CA TYR A 385 -12.59 22.68 -9.31
C TYR A 385 -12.67 24.20 -9.50
N ALA A 386 -12.20 24.97 -8.52
CA ALA A 386 -12.14 26.42 -8.61
C ALA A 386 -10.82 26.87 -9.26
N GLY A 387 -10.90 27.71 -10.30
CA GLY A 387 -9.73 28.35 -10.92
C GLY A 387 -9.09 29.40 -10.02
N SER A 388 -7.90 29.87 -10.39
CA SER A 388 -7.17 30.95 -9.71
C SER A 388 -7.93 32.29 -9.71
N ASP A 389 -8.88 32.46 -10.63
CA ASP A 389 -9.80 33.60 -10.70
C ASP A 389 -11.10 33.39 -9.89
N GLY A 390 -11.24 32.24 -9.21
CA GLY A 390 -12.42 31.86 -8.44
C GLY A 390 -13.55 31.26 -9.28
N SER A 391 -13.44 31.23 -10.61
CA SER A 391 -14.47 30.67 -11.46
C SER A 391 -14.47 29.13 -11.41
N PRO A 392 -15.64 28.47 -11.45
CA PRO A 392 -15.69 27.01 -11.54
C PRO A 392 -15.19 26.53 -12.91
N ARG A 393 -14.36 25.50 -12.91
CA ARG A 393 -13.84 24.80 -14.08
C ARG A 393 -14.30 23.36 -14.05
N THR A 394 -14.99 22.92 -15.10
CA THR A 394 -15.48 21.54 -15.21
C THR A 394 -14.65 20.78 -16.24
N LEU A 395 -14.10 19.64 -15.83
CA LEU A 395 -13.37 18.72 -16.70
C LEU A 395 -14.13 17.41 -16.81
N SER A 396 -14.29 16.91 -18.04
CA SER A 396 -14.70 15.52 -18.24
C SER A 396 -13.54 14.58 -17.97
N VAL A 397 -13.84 13.33 -17.64
CA VAL A 397 -12.81 12.28 -17.51
C VAL A 397 -12.07 12.08 -18.84
N ALA A 398 -12.72 12.27 -19.98
CA ALA A 398 -12.08 12.24 -21.30
C ALA A 398 -11.03 13.35 -21.48
N GLU A 399 -11.29 14.56 -20.95
CA GLU A 399 -10.30 15.64 -20.93
C GLU A 399 -9.15 15.32 -19.98
N ILE A 400 -9.45 14.73 -18.82
CA ILE A 400 -8.42 14.28 -17.87
C ILE A 400 -7.50 13.24 -18.50
N PHE A 401 -8.04 12.28 -19.27
CA PHE A 401 -7.22 11.31 -20.01
C PHE A 401 -6.25 11.99 -20.98
N ARG A 402 -6.69 13.04 -21.71
CA ARG A 402 -5.80 13.81 -22.59
C ARG A 402 -4.72 14.58 -21.83
N ARG A 403 -5.01 14.98 -20.59
CA ARG A 403 -4.10 15.75 -19.72
C ARG A 403 -3.22 14.87 -18.83
N ALA A 404 -3.33 13.54 -18.91
CA ALA A 404 -2.66 12.63 -17.99
C ALA A 404 -1.15 12.89 -17.86
N GLU A 405 -0.44 13.12 -18.98
CA GLU A 405 1.00 13.42 -18.94
C GLU A 405 1.35 14.66 -18.09
N ALA A 406 0.45 15.66 -18.02
CA ALA A 406 0.67 16.84 -17.20
C ALA A 406 0.65 16.53 -15.70
N PHE A 407 -0.03 15.45 -15.27
CA PHE A 407 -0.05 15.04 -13.86
C PHE A 407 1.27 14.41 -13.42
N GLU A 408 2.15 14.04 -14.36
CA GLU A 408 3.52 13.57 -14.06
C GLU A 408 4.38 14.68 -13.42
N THR A 409 3.98 15.95 -13.55
CA THR A 409 4.63 17.11 -12.92
C THR A 409 3.64 18.11 -12.27
N GLY A 410 2.34 17.81 -12.27
CA GLY A 410 1.27 18.71 -11.78
C GLY A 410 1.04 18.70 -10.26
N TYR A 411 1.92 18.07 -9.48
CA TYR A 411 1.72 17.86 -8.04
C TYR A 411 2.27 18.97 -7.14
N ASN A 412 2.97 19.97 -7.69
CA ASN A 412 3.64 21.01 -6.90
C ASN A 412 2.65 22.10 -6.41
N PRO A 413 2.58 22.38 -5.10
CA PRO A 413 1.65 23.37 -4.55
C PRO A 413 2.02 24.82 -4.89
N ASN A 414 3.25 25.08 -5.35
CA ASN A 414 3.66 26.42 -5.76
C ASN A 414 3.14 26.80 -7.16
N ASP A 415 2.74 25.81 -7.96
CA ASP A 415 2.04 26.05 -9.21
C ASP A 415 0.58 26.43 -8.97
N SER A 416 0.01 27.19 -9.91
CA SER A 416 -1.42 27.48 -9.87
C SER A 416 -2.24 26.22 -10.16
N VAL A 417 -3.46 26.19 -9.63
CA VAL A 417 -4.44 25.12 -9.86
C VAL A 417 -4.58 24.71 -11.34
N GLU A 418 -4.49 25.63 -12.28
CA GLU A 418 -4.61 25.33 -13.72
C GLU A 418 -3.43 24.47 -14.23
N ILE A 419 -2.20 24.73 -13.78
CA ILE A 419 -1.06 23.87 -14.10
C ILE A 419 -1.22 22.52 -13.42
N ARG A 420 -1.65 22.52 -12.16
CA ARG A 420 -1.88 21.30 -11.40
C ARG A 420 -2.96 20.42 -12.02
N TRP A 421 -3.89 20.98 -12.78
CA TRP A 421 -4.89 20.27 -13.58
C TRP A 421 -4.56 20.17 -15.07
N GLY A 422 -3.33 20.48 -15.46
CA GLY A 422 -2.82 20.25 -16.82
C GLY A 422 -3.48 21.12 -17.89
N ALA A 423 -3.87 22.35 -17.56
CA ALA A 423 -4.43 23.29 -18.51
C ALA A 423 -3.54 23.41 -19.77
N PRO A 424 -4.07 23.22 -20.98
CA PRO A 424 -3.27 23.24 -22.20
C PRO A 424 -2.53 24.56 -22.39
N ALA A 425 -1.34 24.51 -22.99
CA ALA A 425 -0.56 25.69 -23.32
C ALA A 425 -1.38 26.64 -24.22
N GLY A 426 -1.36 27.95 -23.89
CA GLY A 426 -2.12 28.97 -24.63
C GLY A 426 -3.64 28.96 -24.41
N SER A 427 -4.17 28.09 -23.56
CA SER A 427 -5.60 28.08 -23.24
C SER A 427 -6.02 29.28 -22.38
N ALA A 428 -7.29 29.70 -22.52
CA ALA A 428 -7.89 30.70 -21.64
C ALA A 428 -7.89 30.27 -20.16
N GLU A 429 -7.94 28.96 -19.91
CA GLU A 429 -7.78 28.36 -18.58
C GLU A 429 -6.38 28.66 -18.03
N LEU A 430 -5.31 28.31 -18.76
CA LEU A 430 -3.95 28.57 -18.28
C LEU A 430 -3.65 30.07 -18.11
N ALA A 431 -4.32 30.94 -18.87
CA ALA A 431 -4.17 32.39 -18.76
C ALA A 431 -4.60 32.96 -17.39
N THR A 432 -5.42 32.24 -16.61
CA THR A 432 -5.82 32.68 -15.25
C THR A 432 -4.79 32.34 -14.18
N ALA A 433 -3.79 31.53 -14.50
CA ALA A 433 -2.78 31.06 -13.57
C ALA A 433 -1.84 32.20 -13.11
N ARG A 434 -1.73 32.40 -11.79
CA ARG A 434 -1.01 33.55 -11.19
C ARG A 434 0.35 33.20 -10.58
N ARG A 435 0.58 31.91 -10.34
CA ARG A 435 1.77 31.36 -9.67
C ARG A 435 2.42 30.27 -10.52
N ARG A 436 3.73 30.13 -10.34
CA ARG A 436 4.58 29.11 -10.96
C ARG A 436 5.52 28.56 -9.90
N ALA A 437 5.75 27.25 -9.92
CA ALA A 437 6.81 26.66 -9.14
C ALA A 437 8.18 27.27 -9.54
N PRO A 438 9.10 27.46 -8.58
CA PRO A 438 10.44 27.93 -8.89
C PRO A 438 11.13 27.05 -9.93
N ALA A 439 11.93 27.64 -10.82
CA ALA A 439 12.61 26.90 -11.90
C ALA A 439 13.45 25.71 -11.39
N SER A 440 14.05 25.84 -10.20
CA SER A 440 14.78 24.75 -9.55
C SER A 440 13.87 23.56 -9.19
N GLN A 441 12.63 23.81 -8.76
CA GLN A 441 11.66 22.76 -8.46
C GLN A 441 11.10 22.13 -9.74
N VAL A 442 10.85 22.94 -10.79
CA VAL A 442 10.48 22.43 -12.12
C VAL A 442 11.54 21.47 -12.67
N ALA A 443 12.82 21.81 -12.52
CA ALA A 443 13.92 20.92 -12.90
C ALA A 443 13.92 19.60 -12.09
N LYS A 444 13.66 19.65 -10.78
CA LYS A 444 13.51 18.44 -9.95
C LYS A 444 12.34 17.57 -10.40
N MET A 445 11.18 18.17 -10.69
CA MET A 445 10.01 17.43 -11.19
C MET A 445 10.31 16.78 -12.54
N LYS A 446 11.00 17.47 -13.45
CA LYS A 446 11.42 16.90 -14.74
C LYS A 446 12.38 15.72 -14.55
N ALA A 447 13.29 15.78 -13.59
CA ALA A 447 14.16 14.65 -13.25
C ALA A 447 13.39 13.45 -12.67
N LEU A 448 12.25 13.69 -12.02
CA LEU A 448 11.38 12.65 -11.47
C LEU A 448 10.33 12.12 -12.45
N GLN A 449 10.03 12.87 -13.53
CA GLN A 449 9.02 12.51 -14.52
C GLN A 449 9.16 11.07 -15.07
N PRO A 450 10.37 10.52 -15.33
CA PRO A 450 10.50 9.13 -15.79
C PRO A 450 9.90 8.10 -14.81
N TRP A 451 9.93 8.37 -13.51
CA TRP A 451 9.34 7.49 -12.50
C TRP A 451 7.81 7.53 -12.55
N PHE A 452 7.23 8.73 -12.67
CA PHE A 452 5.80 8.88 -12.91
C PHE A 452 5.37 8.19 -14.21
N ARG A 453 6.15 8.30 -15.28
CA ARG A 453 5.89 7.60 -16.55
C ARG A 453 5.90 6.08 -16.41
N LYS A 454 6.85 5.54 -15.64
CA LYS A 454 6.91 4.11 -15.29
C LYS A 454 5.82 3.68 -14.29
N ARG A 455 5.05 4.62 -13.72
CA ARG A 455 4.10 4.40 -12.62
C ARG A 455 4.75 3.83 -11.36
N LEU A 456 5.96 4.31 -11.10
CA LEU A 456 6.86 3.86 -10.06
C LEU A 456 7.41 5.05 -9.26
N ARG A 457 8.14 4.76 -8.20
CA ARG A 457 8.86 5.75 -7.40
C ARG A 457 10.37 5.58 -7.59
N PRO A 458 11.19 6.63 -7.40
CA PRO A 458 12.63 6.45 -7.30
C PRO A 458 12.97 5.59 -6.08
N ALA A 459 13.80 4.56 -6.29
CA ALA A 459 14.25 3.67 -5.21
C ALA A 459 15.40 4.25 -4.37
N ALA A 460 16.23 5.12 -4.97
CA ALA A 460 17.35 5.81 -4.34
C ALA A 460 17.20 7.33 -4.45
#